data_AF-A0AA35SIT7-F1
#
_entry.id   AF-A0AA35SIT7-F1
#
_cell.length_a   1.000
_cell.length_b   1.000
_cell.length_c   1.000
_cell.angle_alpha   90.00
_cell.angle_beta   90.00
_cell.angle_gamma   90.00
#
_symmetry.space_group_name_H-M   'P 1'
#
loop_
_entity.id
_entity.type
_entity.pdbx_description
1 polymer ?
#
loop_
_entity_poly.entity_id
_entity_poly.type
_entity_poly.pdbx_seq_one_letter_code
_entity_poly.pdbx_strand_id
1 'polypeptide(L)'
;MFQEKDWQRIRKMQQSVKAEDPFKIGKFGIGFNSVYHITDLPTIVSGNRLAYLDPHEEIWHRKSGRWYEIDKNPQCSDTFAPFEGLCGFSAQNGAFEGTLFRFPLRNVPREERVSSHTYDIEKLRNLLVALQGEAKCILLFLRSVRTVQVFQIGENGTHSNILKLSISAISNDDLGEKRSEFKASLQTLFDSQSFSIRNVLSQVVHVEIKVDDFRSSTSSSKWLVAKQVGSQSEEVRTLATKLKVFPWVGVALETSAIGIEPTGGRVFCVLPMPPDVNCSLPVHVNGTFSLNDERRELKWAGIERRNDPSAQWNHLLVRELLPPCYAMLLLDHAKILLEPDRFCQAWPDTSKVTGTPWADLLSPLLQTLFSKDVIPFSKPGGFSAWIKVSSAVFVPREEALHAAMNAALSACGVNLVTVIDTIWNALNFCNIPYATVSPSLARNALRKKPESYAELSSDDKLELLQYCLSDDAYNDLHDLVLLPLVSGGFTRFETDS
;
A
#
# COMPACT_ATOMS: atom_id res chain seq x y z
N MET A 1 26.78 9.88 5.73
CA MET A 1 28.16 9.45 6.03
C MET A 1 28.13 8.32 7.04
N PHE A 2 29.07 7.37 6.96
CA PHE A 2 29.21 6.30 7.94
C PHE A 2 29.69 6.84 9.29
N GLN A 3 29.03 6.40 10.36
CA GLN A 3 29.49 6.63 11.73
C GLN A 3 30.35 5.45 12.21
N GLU A 4 31.07 5.62 13.32
CA GLU A 4 31.94 4.56 13.87
C GLU A 4 31.20 3.23 14.09
N LYS A 5 29.94 3.28 14.56
CA LYS A 5 29.08 2.10 14.70
C LYS A 5 28.78 1.41 13.36
N ASP A 6 28.70 2.16 12.26
CA ASP A 6 28.45 1.59 10.93
C ASP A 6 29.71 0.86 10.43
N TRP A 7 30.91 1.41 10.66
CA TRP A 7 32.18 0.74 10.41
C TRP A 7 32.38 -0.53 11.23
N GLN A 8 31.96 -0.53 12.50
CA GLN A 8 32.00 -1.74 13.34
C GLN A 8 31.03 -2.81 12.84
N ARG A 9 29.85 -2.41 12.35
CA ARG A 9 28.81 -3.32 11.86
C ARG A 9 29.18 -3.96 10.53
N ILE A 10 29.69 -3.19 9.57
CA ILE A 10 30.02 -3.70 8.24
C ILE A 10 31.14 -4.75 8.26
N ARG A 11 32.00 -4.73 9.29
CA ARG A 11 33.05 -5.75 9.50
C ARG A 11 32.50 -7.09 10.00
N LYS A 12 31.36 -7.08 10.69
CA LYS A 12 30.76 -8.29 11.28
C LYS A 12 29.87 -8.99 10.27
N MET A 13 30.47 -9.58 9.22
CA MET A 13 29.74 -10.20 8.10
C MET A 13 28.75 -11.32 8.51
N GLN A 14 28.97 -11.95 9.67
CA GLN A 14 28.18 -13.09 10.16
C GLN A 14 27.27 -12.75 11.37
N GLN A 15 27.41 -11.59 12.01
CA GLN A 15 26.63 -11.27 13.22
C GLN A 15 25.54 -10.25 12.93
N SER A 16 24.31 -10.75 12.83
CA SER A 16 23.10 -9.93 12.77
C SER A 16 22.75 -9.39 14.15
N VAL A 17 23.25 -8.20 14.50
CA VAL A 17 22.72 -7.48 15.67
C VAL A 17 21.39 -6.83 15.27
N LYS A 18 20.29 -7.24 15.93
CA LYS A 18 18.94 -6.69 15.71
C LYS A 18 18.99 -5.16 15.81
N ALA A 19 18.32 -4.45 14.89
CA ALA A 19 18.29 -3.00 14.90
C ALA A 19 17.64 -2.47 16.20
N GLU A 20 18.39 -1.68 16.97
CA GLU A 20 17.91 -0.91 18.13
C GLU A 20 17.27 0.43 17.70
N ASP A 21 17.46 0.82 16.44
CA ASP A 21 17.00 2.08 15.87
C ASP A 21 15.77 1.84 14.97
N PRO A 22 14.59 2.41 15.28
CA PRO A 22 13.37 2.28 14.47
C PRO A 22 13.52 2.76 13.04
N PHE A 23 14.41 3.72 12.81
CA PHE A 23 14.54 4.43 11.55
C PHE A 23 15.50 3.74 10.60
N LYS A 24 16.33 2.81 11.08
CA LYS A 24 17.19 1.98 10.24
C LYS A 24 16.44 0.78 9.68
N ILE A 25 16.58 0.58 8.37
CA ILE A 25 16.04 -0.58 7.65
C ILE A 25 17.06 -1.71 7.74
N GLY A 26 16.58 -2.94 7.91
CA GLY A 26 17.41 -4.13 7.98
C GLY A 26 17.65 -4.59 9.42
N LYS A 27 16.98 -5.67 9.81
CA LYS A 27 17.29 -6.44 11.03
C LYS A 27 18.61 -7.21 10.94
N PHE A 28 19.18 -7.30 9.73
CA PHE A 28 20.21 -8.26 9.37
C PHE A 28 21.26 -7.60 8.50
N GLY A 29 22.46 -7.37 9.05
CA GLY A 29 23.64 -6.93 8.28
C GLY A 29 24.01 -7.85 7.11
N ILE A 30 23.30 -8.98 6.95
CA ILE A 30 23.38 -9.94 5.84
C ILE A 30 22.97 -9.33 4.50
N GLY A 31 22.10 -8.31 4.47
CA GLY A 31 21.65 -7.72 3.19
C GLY A 31 22.79 -7.19 2.33
N PHE A 32 23.84 -6.65 2.96
CA PHE A 32 25.04 -6.21 2.26
C PHE A 32 25.80 -7.37 1.63
N ASN A 33 25.77 -8.58 2.22
CA ASN A 33 26.49 -9.74 1.67
C ASN A 33 25.99 -10.16 0.27
N SER A 34 24.82 -9.68 -0.16
CA SER A 34 24.35 -9.86 -1.55
C SER A 34 25.31 -9.29 -2.59
N VAL A 35 26.17 -8.33 -2.24
CA VAL A 35 27.18 -7.80 -3.16
C VAL A 35 28.22 -8.84 -3.56
N TYR A 36 28.40 -9.90 -2.75
CA TYR A 36 29.32 -11.00 -3.08
C TYR A 36 28.83 -11.89 -4.23
N HIS A 37 27.59 -11.72 -4.71
CA HIS A 37 27.20 -12.29 -6.00
C HIS A 37 27.95 -11.63 -7.17
N ILE A 38 28.37 -10.37 -7.02
CA ILE A 38 28.96 -9.54 -8.08
C ILE A 38 30.48 -9.39 -7.92
N THR A 39 30.97 -9.23 -6.69
CA THR A 39 32.37 -8.90 -6.39
C THR A 39 32.96 -9.76 -5.28
N ASP A 40 34.28 -9.98 -5.28
CA ASP A 40 34.99 -10.63 -4.17
C ASP A 40 35.61 -9.62 -3.19
N LEU A 41 35.77 -8.36 -3.60
CA LEU A 41 36.51 -7.33 -2.87
C LEU A 41 35.76 -5.99 -2.88
N PRO A 42 34.61 -5.89 -2.19
CA PRO A 42 33.88 -4.63 -2.11
C PRO A 42 34.72 -3.59 -1.36
N THR A 43 34.71 -2.36 -1.89
CA THR A 43 35.43 -1.22 -1.34
C THR A 43 34.46 -0.11 -0.97
N ILE A 44 34.66 0.54 0.18
CA ILE A 44 33.79 1.58 0.72
C ILE A 44 34.62 2.82 1.04
N VAL A 45 34.19 3.98 0.59
CA VAL A 45 34.76 5.29 0.95
C VAL A 45 33.71 6.13 1.66
N SER A 46 33.98 6.60 2.86
CA SER A 46 33.08 7.52 3.57
C SER A 46 33.81 8.34 4.62
N GLY A 47 33.58 9.65 4.65
CA GLY A 47 34.36 10.55 5.50
C GLY A 47 35.84 10.49 5.09
N ASN A 48 36.74 10.37 6.05
CA ASN A 48 38.17 10.28 5.81
C ASN A 48 38.70 8.85 5.64
N ARG A 49 37.83 7.83 5.52
CA ARG A 49 38.21 6.41 5.51
C ARG A 49 37.83 5.72 4.20
N LEU A 50 38.75 4.87 3.73
CA LEU A 50 38.53 3.85 2.71
C LEU A 50 38.71 2.48 3.35
N ALA A 51 37.80 1.54 3.09
CA ALA A 51 37.87 0.17 3.59
C ALA A 51 37.67 -0.85 2.48
N TYR A 52 38.54 -1.86 2.47
CA TYR A 52 38.39 -3.10 1.71
C TYR A 52 37.86 -4.19 2.62
N LEU A 53 36.95 -4.99 2.09
CA LEU A 53 36.41 -6.18 2.76
C LEU A 53 36.88 -7.41 1.98
N ASP A 54 37.69 -8.24 2.63
CA ASP A 54 38.30 -9.45 2.04
C ASP A 54 37.85 -10.66 2.85
N PRO A 55 36.68 -11.25 2.57
CA PRO A 55 36.17 -12.39 3.35
C PRO A 55 37.05 -13.65 3.24
N HIS A 56 37.93 -13.73 2.23
CA HIS A 56 38.82 -14.86 2.01
C HIS A 56 40.19 -14.71 2.67
N GLU A 57 40.49 -13.53 3.25
CA GLU A 57 41.73 -13.23 3.95
C GLU A 57 43.00 -13.49 3.12
N GLU A 58 42.87 -13.41 1.79
CA GLU A 58 43.89 -13.75 0.79
C GLU A 58 44.88 -12.59 0.62
N ILE A 59 44.36 -11.35 0.55
CA ILE A 59 45.15 -10.16 0.18
C ILE A 59 45.96 -9.66 1.37
N TRP A 60 45.40 -9.72 2.58
CA TRP A 60 46.04 -9.21 3.81
C TRP A 60 46.37 -10.30 4.83
N HIS A 61 46.45 -11.57 4.39
CA HIS A 61 46.94 -12.73 5.14
C HIS A 61 46.40 -12.81 6.58
N ARG A 62 45.27 -13.51 6.77
CA ARG A 62 44.56 -13.67 8.05
C ARG A 62 43.84 -12.41 8.55
N LYS A 63 43.51 -11.49 7.64
CA LYS A 63 42.71 -10.31 7.92
C LYS A 63 41.56 -10.22 6.94
N SER A 64 40.34 -10.11 7.46
CA SER A 64 39.11 -10.04 6.68
C SER A 64 38.91 -8.71 5.91
N GLY A 65 39.98 -7.94 5.68
CA GLY A 65 39.95 -6.59 5.11
C GLY A 65 40.98 -5.64 5.71
N ARG A 66 41.09 -4.45 5.12
CA ARG A 66 42.00 -3.37 5.55
C ARG A 66 41.37 -2.00 5.29
N TRP A 67 41.78 -1.00 6.06
CA TRP A 67 41.32 0.37 5.89
C TRP A 67 42.51 1.34 5.82
N TYR A 68 42.27 2.46 5.17
CA TYR A 68 43.22 3.54 4.95
C TYR A 68 42.51 4.86 5.26
N GLU A 69 43.24 5.78 5.86
CA GLU A 69 42.80 7.17 6.03
C GLU A 69 43.37 8.01 4.89
N ILE A 70 42.54 8.82 4.25
CA ILE A 70 42.90 9.61 3.06
C ILE A 70 44.11 10.50 3.37
N ASP A 71 44.07 11.24 4.49
CA ASP A 71 45.13 12.18 4.88
C ASP A 71 46.43 11.53 5.36
N LYS A 72 46.35 10.29 5.88
CA LYS A 72 47.50 9.61 6.52
C LYS A 72 48.20 8.61 5.61
N ASN A 73 47.71 8.40 4.40
CA ASN A 73 48.27 7.42 3.46
C ASN A 73 48.51 8.03 2.06
N PRO A 74 49.29 9.12 1.93
CA PRO A 74 49.59 9.74 0.64
C PRO A 74 50.32 8.79 -0.33
N GLN A 75 51.08 7.82 0.20
CA GLN A 75 51.75 6.78 -0.55
C GLN A 75 50.80 5.75 -1.20
N CYS A 76 49.51 5.80 -0.88
CA CYS A 76 48.49 4.89 -1.40
C CYS A 76 47.55 5.60 -2.41
N SER A 77 48.05 6.58 -3.17
CA SER A 77 47.27 7.34 -4.16
C SER A 77 46.45 6.46 -5.10
N ASP A 78 47.04 5.36 -5.57
CA ASP A 78 46.40 4.41 -6.49
C ASP A 78 45.18 3.70 -5.89
N THR A 79 45.11 3.65 -4.55
CA THR A 79 43.98 3.08 -3.81
C THR A 79 42.74 3.96 -3.94
N PHE A 80 42.93 5.28 -4.02
CA PHE A 80 41.88 6.29 -4.09
C PHE A 80 41.54 6.69 -5.53
N ALA A 81 42.49 6.54 -6.47
CA ALA A 81 42.31 6.86 -7.89
C ALA A 81 41.00 6.36 -8.51
N PRO A 82 40.47 5.16 -8.20
CA PRO A 82 39.21 4.68 -8.79
C PRO A 82 37.94 5.42 -8.35
N PHE A 83 38.05 6.32 -7.38
CA PHE A 83 36.96 7.16 -6.87
C PHE A 83 37.08 8.62 -7.33
N GLU A 84 38.23 9.02 -7.86
CA GLU A 84 38.52 10.42 -8.21
C GLU A 84 37.51 10.96 -9.22
N GLY A 85 36.92 12.12 -8.93
CA GLY A 85 35.91 12.77 -9.76
C GLY A 85 34.48 12.19 -9.63
N LEU A 86 34.29 11.06 -8.92
CA LEU A 86 32.96 10.48 -8.72
C LEU A 86 32.21 11.22 -7.61
N CYS A 87 31.04 11.77 -7.93
CA CYS A 87 30.17 12.48 -6.97
C CYS A 87 30.89 13.57 -6.17
N GLY A 88 31.88 14.24 -6.78
CA GLY A 88 32.69 15.28 -6.11
C GLY A 88 33.78 14.75 -5.18
N PHE A 89 34.09 13.45 -5.21
CA PHE A 89 35.21 12.91 -4.47
C PHE A 89 36.55 13.40 -5.04
N SER A 90 37.42 13.86 -4.17
CA SER A 90 38.84 14.03 -4.45
C SER A 90 39.68 13.64 -3.24
N ALA A 91 40.72 12.84 -3.45
CA ALA A 91 41.66 12.47 -2.38
C ALA A 91 42.36 13.71 -1.77
N GLN A 92 42.47 14.81 -2.52
CA GLN A 92 43.09 16.05 -2.04
C GLN A 92 42.27 16.75 -0.95
N ASN A 93 40.96 16.49 -0.88
CA ASN A 93 40.08 17.10 0.10
C ASN A 93 40.20 16.48 1.50
N GLY A 94 40.90 15.35 1.64
CA GLY A 94 41.13 14.65 2.90
C GLY A 94 39.93 13.91 3.50
N ALA A 95 38.72 14.34 3.17
CA ALA A 95 37.48 13.67 3.53
C ALA A 95 36.43 13.78 2.43
N PHE A 96 35.54 12.80 2.38
CA PHE A 96 34.40 12.76 1.49
C PHE A 96 33.08 12.90 2.26
N GLU A 97 32.30 13.93 1.93
CA GLU A 97 30.98 14.21 2.52
C GLU A 97 29.87 13.30 1.98
N GLY A 98 30.12 12.01 1.95
CA GLY A 98 29.20 11.02 1.41
C GLY A 98 29.63 9.60 1.72
N THR A 99 29.06 8.66 0.98
CA THR A 99 29.47 7.26 0.99
C THR A 99 29.48 6.74 -0.44
N LEU A 100 30.62 6.25 -0.91
CA LEU A 100 30.77 5.56 -2.19
C LEU A 100 31.05 4.08 -1.94
N PHE A 101 30.43 3.24 -2.76
CA PHE A 101 30.71 1.81 -2.82
C PHE A 101 31.25 1.48 -4.21
N ARG A 102 32.33 0.71 -4.25
CA ARG A 102 32.90 0.17 -5.48
C ARG A 102 32.88 -1.35 -5.42
N PHE A 103 32.29 -1.96 -6.43
CA PHE A 103 32.16 -3.41 -6.57
C PHE A 103 32.85 -3.84 -7.87
N PRO A 104 34.16 -4.15 -7.85
CA PRO A 104 34.84 -4.69 -9.02
C PRO A 104 34.18 -6.00 -9.46
N LEU A 105 33.77 -6.08 -10.73
CA LEU A 105 33.08 -7.26 -11.25
C LEU A 105 33.99 -8.50 -11.24
N ARG A 106 33.45 -9.64 -10.79
CA ARG A 106 34.17 -10.91 -10.85
C ARG A 106 34.34 -11.36 -12.30
N ASN A 107 35.58 -11.37 -12.78
CA ASN A 107 35.95 -11.76 -14.13
C ASN A 107 36.59 -13.15 -14.23
N VAL A 108 36.95 -13.77 -13.11
CA VAL A 108 37.53 -15.13 -13.05
C VAL A 108 36.68 -16.01 -12.14
N PRO A 109 36.17 -17.16 -12.62
CA PRO A 109 35.47 -18.11 -11.78
C PRO A 109 36.45 -18.75 -10.80
N ARG A 110 36.07 -18.84 -9.52
CA ARG A 110 36.83 -19.56 -8.49
C ARG A 110 35.86 -20.33 -7.60
N GLU A 111 35.92 -21.66 -7.64
CA GLU A 111 35.00 -22.53 -6.90
C GLU A 111 35.16 -22.41 -5.38
N GLU A 112 36.36 -22.06 -4.91
CA GLU A 112 36.67 -21.87 -3.49
C GLU A 112 36.14 -20.53 -2.93
N ARG A 113 35.53 -19.68 -3.76
CA ARG A 113 35.02 -18.37 -3.36
C ARG A 113 33.54 -18.38 -2.97
N VAL A 114 33.06 -17.29 -2.36
CA VAL A 114 31.63 -17.13 -1.98
C VAL A 114 30.68 -17.35 -3.16
N SER A 115 31.12 -17.04 -4.39
CA SER A 115 30.41 -17.37 -5.62
C SER A 115 31.39 -17.70 -6.74
N SER A 116 31.14 -18.80 -7.46
CA SER A 116 31.89 -19.20 -8.66
C SER A 116 31.44 -18.45 -9.92
N HIS A 117 30.33 -17.71 -9.88
CA HIS A 117 29.75 -17.04 -11.05
C HIS A 117 30.47 -15.74 -11.40
N THR A 118 30.92 -15.62 -12.64
CA THR A 118 31.39 -14.35 -13.20
C THR A 118 30.24 -13.38 -13.43
N TYR A 119 30.54 -12.09 -13.37
CA TYR A 119 29.57 -11.01 -13.58
C TYR A 119 30.05 -10.12 -14.73
N ASP A 120 29.26 -10.03 -15.79
CA ASP A 120 29.56 -9.22 -16.97
C ASP A 120 28.58 -8.03 -17.07
N ILE A 121 28.80 -7.20 -18.10
CA ILE A 121 27.98 -6.01 -18.35
C ILE A 121 26.54 -6.40 -18.73
N GLU A 122 26.32 -7.55 -19.37
CA GLU A 122 25.00 -8.01 -19.76
C GLU A 122 24.16 -8.39 -18.54
N LYS A 123 24.74 -9.15 -17.60
CA LYS A 123 24.10 -9.45 -16.31
C LYS A 123 23.76 -8.19 -15.52
N LEU A 124 24.64 -7.18 -15.55
CA LEU A 124 24.36 -5.88 -14.93
C LEU A 124 23.19 -5.16 -15.62
N ARG A 125 23.11 -5.21 -16.96
CA ARG A 125 21.95 -4.68 -17.70
C ARG A 125 20.67 -5.41 -17.30
N ASN A 126 20.70 -6.71 -17.08
CA ASN A 126 19.53 -7.47 -16.62
C ASN A 126 19.05 -7.02 -15.23
N LEU A 127 19.97 -6.67 -14.31
CA LEU A 127 19.59 -6.04 -13.04
C LEU A 127 18.94 -4.66 -13.23
N LEU A 128 19.42 -3.87 -14.19
CA LEU A 128 18.81 -2.58 -14.51
C LEU A 128 17.41 -2.74 -15.10
N VAL A 129 17.20 -3.73 -15.96
CA VAL A 129 15.88 -4.08 -16.49
C VAL A 129 14.94 -4.51 -15.34
N ALA A 130 15.43 -5.32 -14.40
CA ALA A 130 14.66 -5.69 -13.22
C ALA A 130 14.30 -4.46 -12.37
N LEU A 131 15.25 -3.53 -12.15
CA LEU A 131 14.98 -2.27 -11.45
C LEU A 131 13.96 -1.40 -12.19
N GLN A 132 14.02 -1.34 -13.53
CA GLN A 132 13.05 -0.63 -14.36
C GLN A 132 11.64 -1.23 -14.20
N GLY A 133 11.52 -2.57 -14.13
CA GLY A 133 10.25 -3.24 -13.84
C GLY A 133 9.64 -2.85 -12.49
N GLU A 134 10.47 -2.48 -11.51
CA GLU A 134 10.06 -2.05 -10.17
C GLU A 134 9.92 -0.52 -10.02
N ALA A 135 10.36 0.25 -11.03
CA ALA A 135 10.55 1.70 -10.96
C ALA A 135 9.31 2.48 -10.50
N LYS A 136 8.12 2.01 -10.91
CA LYS A 136 6.83 2.61 -10.61
C LYS A 136 6.48 2.64 -9.12
N CYS A 137 7.01 1.70 -8.33
CA CYS A 137 6.56 1.47 -6.96
C CYS A 137 7.71 1.34 -5.92
N ILE A 138 8.97 1.16 -6.36
CA ILE A 138 10.11 0.90 -5.48
C ILE A 138 10.36 1.99 -4.41
N LEU A 139 9.94 3.24 -4.67
CA LEU A 139 10.13 4.37 -3.75
C LEU A 139 8.99 4.57 -2.73
N LEU A 140 7.86 3.87 -2.87
CA LEU A 140 6.61 4.16 -2.14
C LEU A 140 6.78 4.12 -0.61
N PHE A 141 7.39 3.06 -0.10
CA PHE A 141 7.53 2.82 1.34
C PHE A 141 8.92 3.15 1.89
N LEU A 142 9.80 3.73 1.06
CA LEU A 142 11.10 4.22 1.50
C LEU A 142 10.92 5.45 2.39
N ARG A 143 11.67 5.50 3.49
CA ARG A 143 11.50 6.52 4.53
C ARG A 143 12.25 7.82 4.24
N SER A 144 13.42 7.72 3.63
CA SER A 144 14.34 8.86 3.46
C SER A 144 14.77 9.07 2.02
N VAL A 145 15.00 7.98 1.29
CA VAL A 145 15.34 8.05 -0.15
C VAL A 145 14.17 8.65 -0.91
N ARG A 146 14.48 9.66 -1.74
CA ARG A 146 13.51 10.32 -2.63
C ARG A 146 13.89 10.20 -4.11
N THR A 147 15.17 10.00 -4.39
CA THR A 147 15.69 9.96 -5.74
C THR A 147 16.67 8.82 -5.86
N VAL A 148 16.57 8.05 -6.95
CA VAL A 148 17.55 7.04 -7.36
C VAL A 148 17.94 7.37 -8.79
N GLN A 149 19.24 7.46 -9.05
CA GLN A 149 19.78 7.74 -10.38
C GLN A 149 20.78 6.66 -10.78
N VAL A 150 20.72 6.26 -12.04
CA VAL A 150 21.62 5.31 -12.67
C VAL A 150 22.35 6.03 -13.81
N PHE A 151 23.67 5.96 -13.78
CA PHE A 151 24.55 6.54 -14.78
C PHE A 151 25.46 5.48 -15.38
N GLN A 152 25.90 5.70 -16.61
CA GLN A 152 26.98 4.95 -17.25
C GLN A 152 28.19 5.87 -17.43
N ILE A 153 29.38 5.35 -17.14
CA ILE A 153 30.64 6.00 -17.48
C ILE A 153 31.26 5.18 -18.62
N GLY A 154 31.44 5.82 -19.78
CA GLY A 154 32.07 5.21 -20.96
C GLY A 154 33.58 5.08 -20.80
N GLU A 155 34.23 4.32 -21.68
CA GLU A 155 35.69 4.10 -21.67
C GLU A 155 36.49 5.40 -21.84
N ASN A 156 35.91 6.38 -22.52
CA ASN A 156 36.45 7.72 -22.71
C ASN A 156 36.12 8.69 -21.55
N GLY A 157 35.54 8.20 -20.45
CA GLY A 157 35.11 9.02 -19.32
C GLY A 157 33.81 9.79 -19.53
N THR A 158 33.07 9.55 -20.62
CA THR A 158 31.78 10.22 -20.85
C THR A 158 30.70 9.72 -19.89
N HIS A 159 29.95 10.63 -19.28
CA HIS A 159 28.86 10.31 -18.37
C HIS A 159 27.52 10.37 -19.12
N SER A 160 26.72 9.31 -19.05
CA SER A 160 25.36 9.30 -19.58
C SER A 160 24.34 8.85 -18.53
N ASN A 161 23.19 9.52 -18.51
CA ASN A 161 22.06 9.13 -17.65
C ASN A 161 21.36 7.92 -18.27
N ILE A 162 21.06 6.91 -17.45
CA ILE A 162 20.25 5.76 -17.85
C ILE A 162 18.83 5.91 -17.32
N LEU A 163 18.70 6.11 -16.01
CA LEU A 163 17.42 6.09 -15.31
C LEU A 163 17.43 7.09 -14.15
N LYS A 164 16.35 7.85 -13.98
CA LYS A 164 16.10 8.63 -12.78
C LYS A 164 14.71 8.33 -12.26
N LEU A 165 14.65 7.89 -11.01
CA LEU A 165 13.42 7.69 -10.26
C LEU A 165 13.32 8.80 -9.23
N SER A 166 12.18 9.46 -9.12
CA SER A 166 11.94 10.45 -8.07
C SER A 166 10.53 10.34 -7.51
N ILE A 167 10.39 10.51 -6.19
CA ILE A 167 9.11 10.60 -5.50
C ILE A 167 8.94 12.00 -4.89
N SER A 168 7.80 12.63 -5.17
CA SER A 168 7.41 13.94 -4.63
C SER A 168 5.97 13.90 -4.13
N ALA A 169 5.61 14.82 -3.24
CA ALA A 169 4.20 15.01 -2.89
C ALA A 169 3.46 15.67 -4.05
N ILE A 170 2.18 15.34 -4.22
CA ILE A 170 1.31 15.98 -5.22
C ILE A 170 0.75 17.32 -4.68
N SER A 171 0.55 17.42 -3.36
CA SER A 171 0.21 18.67 -2.69
C SER A 171 1.37 19.67 -2.75
N ASN A 172 1.08 20.97 -2.59
CA ASN A 172 2.11 22.00 -2.38
C ASN A 172 2.99 21.76 -1.14
N ASP A 173 2.59 20.86 -0.24
CA ASP A 173 3.35 20.48 0.94
C ASP A 173 4.63 19.70 0.57
N ASP A 174 5.77 20.01 1.21
CA ASP A 174 7.00 19.25 1.02
C ASP A 174 6.86 17.83 1.62
N LEU A 175 7.08 16.80 0.80
CA LEU A 175 7.10 15.40 1.25
C LEU A 175 8.17 15.19 2.34
N GLY A 176 9.23 15.99 2.33
CA GLY A 176 10.28 15.96 3.33
C GLY A 176 9.85 16.44 4.69
N GLU A 177 9.15 17.57 4.75
CA GLU A 177 8.52 18.08 5.97
C GLU A 177 7.56 17.04 6.54
N LYS A 178 6.61 16.53 5.74
CA LYS A 178 5.67 15.47 6.18
C LYS A 178 6.37 14.23 6.73
N ARG A 179 7.47 13.81 6.09
CA ARG A 179 8.30 12.68 6.57
C ARG A 179 9.06 13.03 7.85
N SER A 180 9.54 14.26 7.98
CA SER A 180 10.29 14.74 9.15
C SER A 180 9.40 14.93 10.37
N GLU A 181 8.21 15.51 10.20
CA GLU A 181 7.18 15.63 11.24
C GLU A 181 6.73 14.26 11.74
N PHE A 182 6.47 13.33 10.81
CA PHE A 182 6.13 11.95 11.17
C PHE A 182 7.27 11.28 11.93
N LYS A 183 8.52 11.50 11.50
CA LYS A 183 9.72 10.98 12.18
C LYS A 183 9.86 11.57 13.59
N ALA A 184 9.67 12.87 13.76
CA ALA A 184 9.72 13.54 15.06
C ALA A 184 8.62 13.01 15.99
N SER A 185 7.39 12.89 15.49
CA SER A 185 6.26 12.32 16.25
C SER A 185 6.52 10.86 16.64
N LEU A 186 7.12 10.06 15.75
CA LEU A 186 7.50 8.69 16.09
C LEU A 186 8.61 8.66 17.15
N GLN A 187 9.55 9.59 17.11
CA GLN A 187 10.65 9.67 18.08
C GLN A 187 10.17 10.03 19.48
N THR A 188 9.11 10.85 19.62
CA THR A 188 8.52 11.18 20.94
C THR A 188 7.72 10.02 21.53
N LEU A 189 7.10 9.21 20.67
CA LEU A 189 6.37 8.01 21.09
C LEU A 189 7.28 6.82 21.41
N PHE A 190 8.50 6.83 20.88
CA PHE A 190 9.48 5.79 21.10
C PHE A 190 10.40 6.15 22.27
N ASP A 191 10.15 5.53 23.42
CA ASP A 191 11.20 5.39 24.42
C ASP A 191 12.26 4.45 23.85
N SER A 192 13.51 4.90 23.82
CA SER A 192 14.67 4.31 23.11
C SER A 192 14.94 2.81 23.34
N GLN A 193 14.20 2.15 24.24
CA GLN A 193 14.28 0.72 24.53
C GLN A 193 12.95 -0.06 24.39
N SER A 194 11.83 0.60 24.07
CA SER A 194 10.50 -0.03 24.04
C SER A 194 9.92 -0.11 22.63
N PHE A 195 9.88 -1.31 22.06
CA PHE A 195 9.17 -1.59 20.80
C PHE A 195 7.63 -1.58 20.97
N SER A 196 7.15 -1.40 22.21
CA SER A 196 5.74 -1.30 22.57
C SER A 196 5.25 0.15 22.41
N ILE A 197 4.71 0.46 21.23
CA ILE A 197 4.11 1.77 20.92
C ILE A 197 2.59 1.67 21.07
N ARG A 198 2.04 2.19 22.18
CA ARG A 198 0.59 2.16 22.45
C ARG A 198 -0.20 3.18 21.63
N ASN A 199 0.35 4.38 21.47
CA ASN A 199 -0.30 5.45 20.72
C ASN A 199 -0.17 5.17 19.22
N VAL A 200 -1.31 5.16 18.53
CA VAL A 200 -1.34 4.93 17.09
C VAL A 200 -1.05 6.25 16.37
N LEU A 201 0.00 6.25 15.56
CA LEU A 201 0.36 7.34 14.67
C LEU A 201 0.05 6.92 13.23
N SER A 202 -0.79 7.68 12.54
CA SER A 202 -1.21 7.38 11.16
C SER A 202 -1.07 8.61 10.27
N GLN A 203 -0.74 8.39 9.00
CA GLN A 203 -0.62 9.47 8.01
C GLN A 203 -0.98 8.94 6.62
N VAL A 204 -1.69 9.75 5.84
CA VAL A 204 -1.89 9.54 4.39
C VAL A 204 -1.13 10.63 3.65
N VAL A 205 -0.43 10.26 2.58
CA VAL A 205 0.25 11.19 1.68
C VAL A 205 -0.10 10.85 0.24
N HIS A 206 -0.23 11.89 -0.58
CA HIS A 206 -0.41 11.73 -2.02
C HIS A 206 0.92 12.01 -2.69
N VAL A 207 1.38 11.05 -3.47
CA VAL A 207 2.72 11.10 -4.05
C VAL A 207 2.67 10.80 -5.53
N GLU A 208 3.57 11.43 -6.27
CA GLU A 208 3.85 11.10 -7.65
C GLU A 208 5.24 10.46 -7.71
N ILE A 209 5.32 9.32 -8.38
CA ILE A 209 6.59 8.70 -8.76
C ILE A 209 6.80 9.00 -10.23
N LYS A 210 7.87 9.72 -10.52
CA LYS A 210 8.34 10.02 -11.87
C LYS A 210 9.50 9.10 -12.23
N VAL A 211 9.43 8.51 -13.41
CA VAL A 211 10.43 7.63 -14.00
C VAL A 211 10.91 8.29 -15.28
N ASP A 212 12.11 8.87 -15.26
CA ASP A 212 12.80 9.37 -16.44
C ASP A 212 13.73 8.25 -16.96
N ASP A 213 13.27 7.46 -17.94
CA ASP A 213 14.15 6.56 -18.70
C ASP A 213 14.70 7.31 -19.91
N PHE A 214 16.00 7.60 -19.88
CA PHE A 214 16.68 8.41 -20.89
C PHE A 214 16.88 7.67 -22.22
N ARG A 215 16.54 6.38 -22.29
CA ARG A 215 16.57 5.58 -23.52
C ARG A 215 15.21 5.37 -24.15
N SER A 216 14.14 5.64 -23.40
CA SER A 216 12.76 5.42 -23.87
C SER A 216 11.92 6.66 -23.63
N SER A 217 11.02 6.64 -22.66
CA SER A 217 10.12 7.72 -22.33
C SER A 217 10.10 8.01 -20.83
N THR A 218 9.62 9.21 -20.52
CA THR A 218 9.28 9.58 -19.15
C THR A 218 7.87 9.12 -18.84
N SER A 219 7.66 8.51 -17.68
CA SER A 219 6.33 8.16 -17.17
C SER A 219 6.15 8.68 -15.75
N SER A 220 4.90 8.89 -15.34
CA SER A 220 4.57 9.18 -13.95
C SER A 220 3.39 8.35 -13.47
N SER A 221 3.37 8.07 -12.17
CA SER A 221 2.29 7.35 -11.50
C SER A 221 1.94 8.05 -10.20
N LYS A 222 0.64 8.20 -9.95
CA LYS A 222 0.09 8.89 -8.79
C LYS A 222 -0.45 7.88 -7.80
N TRP A 223 -0.13 8.07 -6.54
CA TRP A 223 -0.44 7.12 -5.47
C TRP A 223 -0.98 7.82 -4.24
N LEU A 224 -2.00 7.22 -3.61
CA LEU A 224 -2.24 7.42 -2.19
C LEU A 224 -1.41 6.42 -1.41
N VAL A 225 -0.73 6.88 -0.36
CA VAL A 225 0.05 6.02 0.54
C VAL A 225 -0.35 6.30 1.98
N ALA A 226 -0.97 5.33 2.61
CA ALA A 226 -1.28 5.31 4.03
C ALA A 226 -0.17 4.57 4.79
N LYS A 227 0.17 5.06 5.97
CA LYS A 227 1.04 4.35 6.92
C LYS A 227 0.51 4.50 8.34
N GLN A 228 0.76 3.48 9.14
CA GLN A 228 0.40 3.44 10.55
C GLN A 228 1.53 2.81 11.37
N VAL A 229 1.80 3.38 12.53
CA VAL A 229 2.71 2.85 13.53
C VAL A 229 2.02 2.82 14.89
N GLY A 230 2.26 1.75 15.66
CA GLY A 230 1.69 1.55 16.99
C GLY A 230 0.43 0.70 16.97
N SER A 231 0.02 0.23 18.16
CA SER A 231 -1.22 -0.53 18.34
C SER A 231 -1.77 -0.44 19.77
N GLN A 232 -3.10 -0.37 19.86
CA GLN A 232 -3.83 -0.48 21.12
C GLN A 232 -4.03 -1.92 21.60
N SER A 233 -3.71 -2.92 20.77
CA SER A 233 -3.71 -4.33 21.17
C SER A 233 -2.50 -4.67 22.07
N GLU A 234 -2.77 -5.24 23.25
CA GLU A 234 -1.72 -5.71 24.18
C GLU A 234 -0.93 -6.87 23.58
N GLU A 235 -1.60 -7.75 22.83
CA GLU A 235 -0.98 -8.87 22.14
C GLU A 235 0.08 -8.39 21.14
N VAL A 236 -0.24 -7.37 20.34
CA VAL A 236 0.71 -6.74 19.41
C VAL A 236 1.89 -6.15 20.18
N ARG A 237 1.67 -5.39 21.25
CA ARG A 237 2.74 -4.72 22.01
C ARG A 237 3.68 -5.70 22.69
N THR A 238 3.12 -6.75 23.28
CA THR A 238 3.88 -7.82 23.92
C THR A 238 4.77 -8.53 22.89
N LEU A 239 4.19 -8.92 21.75
CA LEU A 239 4.95 -9.62 20.71
C LEU A 239 5.97 -8.73 20.01
N ALA A 240 5.65 -7.44 19.81
CA ALA A 240 6.56 -6.43 19.27
C ALA A 240 7.82 -6.30 20.12
N THR A 241 7.65 -6.25 21.44
CA THR A 241 8.75 -6.21 22.42
C THR A 241 9.57 -7.49 22.40
N LYS A 242 8.92 -8.65 22.44
CA LYS A 242 9.58 -9.97 22.39
C LYS A 242 10.43 -10.15 21.12
N LEU A 243 9.90 -9.74 19.97
CA LEU A 243 10.56 -9.90 18.67
C LEU A 243 11.50 -8.74 18.31
N LYS A 244 11.47 -7.64 19.06
CA LYS A 244 12.18 -6.39 18.76
C LYS A 244 11.81 -5.86 17.37
N VAL A 245 10.52 -5.65 17.15
CA VAL A 245 9.92 -5.16 15.90
C VAL A 245 9.01 -3.99 16.15
N PHE A 246 8.97 -3.06 15.20
CA PHE A 246 8.02 -1.96 15.24
C PHE A 246 6.68 -2.40 14.65
N PRO A 247 5.55 -2.18 15.34
CA PRO A 247 4.22 -2.39 14.77
C PRO A 247 3.96 -1.31 13.71
N TRP A 248 4.52 -1.51 12.51
CA TRP A 248 4.47 -0.57 11.38
C TRP A 248 3.93 -1.28 10.14
N VAL A 249 2.84 -0.74 9.60
CA VAL A 249 2.27 -1.13 8.30
C VAL A 249 2.06 0.08 7.38
N GLY A 250 1.84 -0.20 6.10
CA GLY A 250 1.40 0.79 5.13
C GLY A 250 0.62 0.14 4.00
N VAL A 251 -0.19 0.95 3.32
CA VAL A 251 -1.00 0.52 2.17
C VAL A 251 -0.88 1.59 1.10
N ALA A 252 -0.78 1.21 -0.17
CA ALA A 252 -0.72 2.14 -1.28
C ALA A 252 -1.68 1.75 -2.41
N LEU A 253 -2.35 2.76 -2.96
CA LEU A 253 -3.30 2.64 -4.05
C LEU A 253 -2.89 3.58 -5.17
N GLU A 254 -2.76 3.06 -6.38
CA GLU A 254 -2.50 3.88 -7.56
C GLU A 254 -3.79 4.57 -8.02
N THR A 255 -3.74 5.87 -8.30
CA THR A 255 -4.88 6.65 -8.77
C THR A 255 -4.80 7.03 -10.24
N SER A 256 -3.63 6.86 -10.87
CA SER A 256 -3.40 7.16 -12.28
C SER A 256 -3.73 6.03 -13.26
N ALA A 257 -3.93 4.80 -12.80
CA ALA A 257 -4.23 3.65 -13.68
C ALA A 257 -5.69 3.70 -14.16
N ILE A 258 -5.95 4.45 -15.23
CA ILE A 258 -7.28 4.55 -15.85
C ILE A 258 -7.46 3.39 -16.84
N GLY A 259 -8.48 2.54 -16.62
CA GLY A 259 -8.92 1.54 -17.60
C GLY A 259 -7.97 0.35 -17.82
N ILE A 260 -6.94 0.20 -16.99
CA ILE A 260 -6.05 -0.97 -16.98
C ILE A 260 -6.57 -1.90 -15.87
N GLU A 261 -6.71 -3.19 -16.16
CA GLU A 261 -7.04 -4.15 -15.11
C GLU A 261 -6.07 -4.01 -13.94
N PRO A 262 -6.54 -3.98 -12.69
CA PRO A 262 -5.67 -3.84 -11.54
C PRO A 262 -4.62 -4.96 -11.57
N THR A 263 -3.37 -4.63 -11.83
CA THR A 263 -2.25 -5.53 -11.51
C THR A 263 -2.32 -5.71 -10.01
N GLY A 264 -2.67 -6.93 -9.56
CA GLY A 264 -2.94 -7.23 -8.16
C GLY A 264 -1.93 -6.63 -7.19
N GLY A 265 -2.36 -6.41 -5.96
CA GLY A 265 -1.56 -5.83 -4.91
C GLY A 265 -0.25 -6.59 -4.68
N ARG A 266 0.82 -5.84 -4.41
CA ARG A 266 2.14 -6.38 -4.10
C ARG A 266 2.46 -6.25 -2.63
N VAL A 267 3.28 -7.18 -2.13
CA VAL A 267 3.78 -7.17 -0.76
C VAL A 267 5.13 -6.44 -0.68
N PHE A 268 5.29 -5.63 0.35
CA PHE A 268 6.50 -4.87 0.63
C PHE A 268 6.99 -5.14 2.05
N CYS A 269 8.31 -5.22 2.18
CA CYS A 269 9.03 -5.09 3.44
C CYS A 269 9.98 -3.88 3.29
N VAL A 270 9.39 -2.69 3.22
CA VAL A 270 9.99 -1.42 2.77
C VAL A 270 10.32 -1.39 1.27
N LEU A 271 10.93 -2.46 0.76
CA LEU A 271 11.14 -2.71 -0.67
C LEU A 271 10.15 -3.78 -1.16
N PRO A 272 9.84 -3.82 -2.47
CA PRO A 272 8.95 -4.83 -3.03
C PRO A 272 9.52 -6.23 -2.83
N MET A 273 8.67 -7.16 -2.40
CA MET A 273 8.96 -8.59 -2.42
C MET A 273 8.92 -9.12 -3.86
N PRO A 274 9.46 -10.33 -4.13
CA PRO A 274 9.34 -10.98 -5.42
C PRO A 274 7.89 -10.97 -5.96
N PRO A 275 7.67 -10.75 -7.28
CA PRO A 275 6.33 -10.58 -7.86
C PRO A 275 5.37 -11.76 -7.65
N ASP A 276 5.90 -12.95 -7.40
CA ASP A 276 5.16 -14.18 -7.08
C ASP A 276 4.52 -14.17 -5.69
N VAL A 277 4.92 -13.25 -4.80
CA VAL A 277 4.28 -13.06 -3.49
C VAL A 277 3.02 -12.21 -3.65
N ASN A 278 1.88 -12.88 -3.84
CA ASN A 278 0.58 -12.24 -4.00
C ASN A 278 -0.10 -11.93 -2.65
N CYS A 279 -0.71 -10.74 -2.52
CA CYS A 279 -1.56 -10.42 -1.37
C CYS A 279 -3.06 -10.59 -1.63
N SER A 280 -3.49 -10.89 -2.86
CA SER A 280 -4.89 -11.00 -3.29
C SER A 280 -5.74 -9.73 -3.05
N LEU A 281 -5.12 -8.62 -2.65
CA LEU A 281 -5.77 -7.33 -2.43
C LEU A 281 -5.57 -6.42 -3.65
N PRO A 282 -6.44 -5.44 -3.90
CA PRO A 282 -6.26 -4.48 -5.00
C PRO A 282 -5.25 -3.36 -4.68
N VAL A 283 -4.56 -3.45 -3.54
CA VAL A 283 -3.63 -2.42 -3.04
C VAL A 283 -2.28 -3.03 -2.69
N HIS A 284 -1.23 -2.22 -2.81
CA HIS A 284 0.09 -2.60 -2.31
C HIS A 284 0.10 -2.57 -0.78
N VAL A 285 0.71 -3.57 -0.16
CA VAL A 285 0.74 -3.72 1.30
C VAL A 285 2.18 -3.77 1.77
N ASN A 286 2.52 -2.92 2.73
CA ASN A 286 3.80 -2.87 3.39
C ASN A 286 3.67 -3.21 4.86
N GLY A 287 4.65 -3.92 5.40
CA GLY A 287 4.70 -4.21 6.82
C GLY A 287 6.10 -4.60 7.29
N THR A 288 6.27 -4.58 8.59
CA THR A 288 7.44 -5.17 9.27
C THR A 288 7.29 -6.70 9.37
N PHE A 289 6.91 -7.33 8.27
CA PHE A 289 6.63 -8.75 8.23
C PHE A 289 7.87 -9.57 8.56
N SER A 290 7.66 -10.70 9.22
CA SER A 290 8.65 -11.76 9.35
C SER A 290 8.70 -12.54 8.04
N LEU A 291 9.91 -12.77 7.54
CA LEU A 291 10.15 -13.54 6.32
C LEU A 291 10.66 -14.96 6.68
N ASN A 292 10.56 -15.88 5.72
CA ASN A 292 11.26 -17.17 5.79
C ASN A 292 12.79 -16.97 5.69
N ASP A 293 13.57 -18.03 5.90
CA ASP A 293 15.04 -17.95 5.93
C ASP A 293 15.63 -17.51 4.59
N GLU A 294 15.01 -17.92 3.48
CA GLU A 294 15.35 -17.50 2.10
C GLU A 294 14.93 -16.07 1.76
N ARG A 295 14.08 -15.45 2.61
CA ARG A 295 13.55 -14.09 2.46
C ARG A 295 12.77 -13.83 1.18
N ARG A 296 12.24 -14.90 0.58
CA ARG A 296 11.43 -14.81 -0.63
C ARG A 296 9.95 -14.80 -0.32
N GLU A 297 9.54 -15.23 0.87
CA GLU A 297 8.14 -15.31 1.25
C GLU A 297 7.90 -14.80 2.67
N LEU A 298 6.63 -14.45 2.94
CA LEU A 298 6.16 -14.16 4.29
C LEU A 298 6.04 -15.44 5.11
N LYS A 299 6.39 -15.35 6.39
CA LYS A 299 6.27 -16.46 7.32
C LYS A 299 4.84 -16.59 7.84
N TRP A 300 4.18 -17.71 7.56
CA TRP A 300 2.84 -18.03 8.04
C TRP A 300 2.84 -19.28 8.93
N ALA A 301 1.81 -19.45 9.74
CA ALA A 301 1.73 -20.60 10.65
C ALA A 301 1.43 -21.87 9.84
N GLY A 302 2.36 -22.81 9.83
CA GLY A 302 2.14 -24.16 9.27
C GLY A 302 1.43 -25.08 10.25
N ILE A 303 0.92 -26.22 9.74
CA ILE A 303 0.22 -27.25 10.53
C ILE A 303 1.05 -27.71 11.74
N GLU A 304 2.37 -27.83 11.58
CA GLU A 304 3.30 -28.31 12.61
C GLU A 304 3.92 -27.21 13.50
N ARG A 305 3.76 -25.92 13.15
CA ARG A 305 4.41 -24.78 13.85
C ARG A 305 3.42 -23.69 14.28
N ARG A 306 2.30 -24.10 14.89
CA ARG A 306 1.24 -23.17 15.35
C ARG A 306 1.72 -22.10 16.35
N ASN A 307 2.80 -22.36 17.08
CA ASN A 307 3.32 -21.47 18.13
C ASN A 307 4.52 -20.61 17.72
N ASP A 308 4.80 -20.47 16.42
CA ASP A 308 5.92 -19.64 15.94
C ASP A 308 5.63 -18.14 16.14
N PRO A 309 6.36 -17.44 17.02
CA PRO A 309 6.10 -16.03 17.31
C PRO A 309 6.23 -15.14 16.07
N SER A 310 7.09 -15.48 15.11
CA SER A 310 7.27 -14.71 13.89
C SER A 310 6.12 -14.88 12.90
N ALA A 311 5.48 -16.05 12.87
CA ALA A 311 4.27 -16.26 12.08
C ALA A 311 3.07 -15.55 12.72
N GLN A 312 2.92 -15.68 14.04
CA GLN A 312 1.90 -14.96 14.81
C GLN A 312 1.98 -13.45 14.60
N TRP A 313 3.20 -12.90 14.53
CA TRP A 313 3.41 -11.48 14.23
C TRP A 313 2.77 -11.05 12.91
N ASN A 314 2.92 -11.84 11.84
CA ASN A 314 2.32 -11.49 10.55
C ASN A 314 0.79 -11.52 10.61
N HIS A 315 0.19 -12.51 11.28
CA HIS A 315 -1.26 -12.54 11.51
C HIS A 315 -1.75 -11.31 12.28
N LEU A 316 -1.03 -10.90 13.33
CA LEU A 316 -1.37 -9.69 14.08
C LEU A 316 -1.26 -8.42 13.24
N LEU A 317 -0.27 -8.29 12.37
CA LEU A 317 -0.18 -7.16 11.45
C LEU A 317 -1.41 -7.11 10.52
N VAL A 318 -1.84 -8.27 10.00
CA VAL A 318 -3.00 -8.39 9.10
C VAL A 318 -4.32 -8.14 9.80
N ARG A 319 -4.49 -8.66 11.02
CA ARG A 319 -5.74 -8.56 11.79
C ARG A 319 -5.93 -7.22 12.49
N GLU A 320 -4.86 -6.64 13.03
CA GLU A 320 -4.96 -5.51 13.97
C GLU A 320 -4.49 -4.17 13.37
N LEU A 321 -3.49 -4.19 12.47
CA LEU A 321 -2.84 -2.96 11.99
C LEU A 321 -3.26 -2.56 10.59
N LEU A 322 -3.29 -3.52 9.66
CA LEU A 322 -3.67 -3.24 8.28
C LEU A 322 -5.13 -2.75 8.13
N PRO A 323 -6.13 -3.27 8.88
CA PRO A 323 -7.51 -2.84 8.69
C PRO A 323 -7.75 -1.34 8.91
N PRO A 324 -7.37 -0.72 10.06
CA PRO A 324 -7.53 0.72 10.22
C PRO A 324 -6.66 1.53 9.23
N CYS A 325 -5.47 1.06 8.89
CA CYS A 325 -4.60 1.72 7.91
C CYS A 325 -5.20 1.73 6.50
N TYR A 326 -5.81 0.62 6.08
CA TYR A 326 -6.46 0.48 4.78
C TYR A 326 -7.79 1.24 4.76
N ALA A 327 -8.59 1.18 5.83
CA ALA A 327 -9.80 2.00 5.94
C ALA A 327 -9.48 3.48 5.79
N MET A 328 -8.42 3.98 6.45
CA MET A 328 -7.97 5.36 6.32
C MET A 328 -7.60 5.72 4.87
N LEU A 329 -6.90 4.84 4.15
CA LEU A 329 -6.58 5.03 2.74
C LEU A 329 -7.84 5.18 1.87
N LEU A 330 -8.81 4.27 2.03
CA LEU A 330 -10.05 4.28 1.24
C LEU A 330 -10.90 5.50 1.55
N LEU A 331 -11.03 5.88 2.83
CA LEU A 331 -11.75 7.08 3.24
C LEU A 331 -11.11 8.36 2.68
N ASP A 332 -9.79 8.40 2.54
CA ASP A 332 -9.11 9.52 1.89
C ASP A 332 -9.31 9.50 0.37
N HIS A 333 -9.28 8.31 -0.24
CA HIS A 333 -9.58 8.11 -1.66
C HIS A 333 -10.99 8.58 -2.03
N ALA A 334 -12.00 8.27 -1.21
CA ALA A 334 -13.39 8.71 -1.39
C ALA A 334 -13.57 10.23 -1.40
N LYS A 335 -12.69 10.97 -0.70
CA LYS A 335 -12.73 12.45 -0.67
C LYS A 335 -12.18 13.09 -1.94
N ILE A 336 -11.26 12.42 -2.62
CA ILE A 336 -10.53 12.96 -3.78
C ILE A 336 -11.23 12.56 -5.07
N LEU A 337 -11.65 11.30 -5.15
CA LEU A 337 -12.28 10.74 -6.33
C LEU A 337 -13.78 10.62 -6.08
N LEU A 338 -14.52 11.54 -6.69
CA LEU A 338 -15.99 11.51 -6.77
C LEU A 338 -16.48 10.53 -7.86
N GLU A 339 -15.66 9.53 -8.21
CA GLU A 339 -15.96 8.46 -9.17
C GLU A 339 -16.17 7.14 -8.40
N PRO A 340 -17.44 6.74 -8.13
CA PRO A 340 -17.76 5.56 -7.35
C PRO A 340 -17.10 4.27 -7.83
N ASP A 341 -17.02 4.07 -9.15
CA ASP A 341 -16.50 2.83 -9.73
C ASP A 341 -15.02 2.60 -9.34
N ARG A 342 -14.20 3.67 -9.35
CA ARG A 342 -12.79 3.57 -8.94
C ARG A 342 -12.64 3.31 -7.46
N PHE A 343 -13.46 3.97 -6.65
CA PHE A 343 -13.46 3.71 -5.21
C PHE A 343 -13.78 2.24 -4.94
N CYS A 344 -14.77 1.67 -5.64
CA CYS A 344 -15.15 0.27 -5.47
C CYS A 344 -14.09 -0.72 -5.97
N GLN A 345 -13.29 -0.39 -6.99
CA GLN A 345 -12.16 -1.22 -7.43
C GLN A 345 -11.06 -1.36 -6.36
N ALA A 346 -10.96 -0.39 -5.47
CA ALA A 346 -10.00 -0.42 -4.36
C ALA A 346 -10.51 -1.23 -3.15
N TRP A 347 -11.75 -1.74 -3.16
CA TRP A 347 -12.29 -2.58 -2.09
C TRP A 347 -11.75 -4.01 -2.15
N PRO A 348 -11.49 -4.65 -1.00
CA PRO A 348 -11.08 -6.04 -0.99
C PRO A 348 -12.21 -6.93 -1.51
N ASP A 349 -11.91 -7.77 -2.49
CA ASP A 349 -12.82 -8.80 -2.96
C ASP A 349 -12.82 -9.97 -1.96
N THR A 350 -13.94 -10.12 -1.23
CA THR A 350 -14.06 -11.14 -0.18
C THR A 350 -13.87 -12.55 -0.73
N SER A 351 -14.26 -12.81 -1.99
CA SER A 351 -14.12 -14.13 -2.61
C SER A 351 -12.66 -14.50 -2.90
N LYS A 352 -11.85 -13.51 -3.33
CA LYS A 352 -10.43 -13.69 -3.66
C LYS A 352 -9.52 -13.76 -2.44
N VAL A 353 -9.90 -13.05 -1.38
CA VAL A 353 -9.09 -12.94 -0.15
C VAL A 353 -9.41 -14.08 0.81
N THR A 354 -10.64 -14.61 0.82
CA THR A 354 -11.01 -15.76 1.64
C THR A 354 -10.15 -16.98 1.31
N GLY A 355 -9.70 -17.71 2.34
CA GLY A 355 -8.80 -18.86 2.19
C GLY A 355 -7.31 -18.51 2.06
N THR A 356 -6.96 -17.22 2.00
CA THR A 356 -5.57 -16.75 2.06
C THR A 356 -5.20 -16.32 3.49
N PRO A 357 -3.90 -16.20 3.81
CA PRO A 357 -3.45 -15.63 5.09
C PRO A 357 -3.89 -14.18 5.34
N TRP A 358 -4.43 -13.50 4.32
CA TRP A 358 -4.92 -12.12 4.41
C TRP A 358 -6.38 -12.03 4.85
N ALA A 359 -7.10 -13.15 4.97
CA ALA A 359 -8.53 -13.17 5.29
C ALA A 359 -8.86 -12.52 6.64
N ASP A 360 -7.95 -12.57 7.61
CA ASP A 360 -8.09 -11.95 8.94
C ASP A 360 -8.28 -10.42 8.88
N LEU A 361 -7.91 -9.78 7.75
CA LEU A 361 -8.12 -8.35 7.51
C LEU A 361 -9.58 -8.00 7.19
N LEU A 362 -10.32 -8.90 6.53
CA LEU A 362 -11.61 -8.58 5.90
C LEU A 362 -12.63 -8.04 6.90
N SER A 363 -12.90 -8.80 7.98
CA SER A 363 -13.97 -8.43 8.91
C SER A 363 -13.69 -7.10 9.64
N PRO A 364 -12.50 -6.87 10.26
CA PRO A 364 -12.21 -5.59 10.91
C PRO A 364 -12.21 -4.40 9.93
N LEU A 365 -11.75 -4.60 8.70
CA LEU A 365 -11.71 -3.55 7.68
C LEU A 365 -13.12 -3.17 7.24
N LEU A 366 -13.92 -4.15 6.82
CA LEU A 366 -15.27 -3.93 6.31
C LEU A 366 -16.18 -3.35 7.39
N GLN A 367 -16.13 -3.83 8.62
CA GLN A 367 -16.86 -3.23 9.74
C GLN A 367 -16.48 -1.77 9.97
N THR A 368 -15.18 -1.45 9.89
CA THR A 368 -14.70 -0.07 9.99
C THR A 368 -15.25 0.79 8.86
N LEU A 369 -15.21 0.31 7.61
CA LEU A 369 -15.71 1.03 6.45
C LEU A 369 -17.22 1.27 6.54
N PHE A 370 -18.01 0.24 6.83
CA PHE A 370 -19.47 0.34 6.89
C PHE A 370 -19.99 1.19 8.06
N SER A 371 -19.13 1.51 9.05
CA SER A 371 -19.42 2.51 10.09
C SER A 371 -19.30 3.97 9.61
N LYS A 372 -18.79 4.19 8.39
CA LYS A 372 -18.50 5.50 7.79
C LYS A 372 -19.35 5.73 6.54
N ASP A 373 -19.20 6.92 5.97
CA ASP A 373 -19.90 7.36 4.78
C ASP A 373 -19.13 6.83 3.57
N VAL A 374 -19.50 5.65 3.09
CA VAL A 374 -18.76 4.89 2.06
C VAL A 374 -19.65 4.27 0.98
N ILE A 375 -20.98 4.40 1.11
CA ILE A 375 -21.91 3.93 0.10
C ILE A 375 -22.15 5.05 -0.90
N PRO A 376 -21.91 4.83 -2.21
CA PRO A 376 -22.13 5.87 -3.21
C PRO A 376 -23.62 6.12 -3.36
N PHE A 377 -24.03 7.39 -3.29
CA PHE A 377 -25.41 7.81 -3.49
C PHE A 377 -25.48 8.88 -4.57
N SER A 378 -26.42 8.68 -5.50
CA SER A 378 -26.62 9.52 -6.67
C SER A 378 -28.07 10.01 -6.71
N LYS A 379 -28.25 11.32 -6.85
CA LYS A 379 -29.55 11.93 -7.19
C LYS A 379 -29.70 12.01 -8.71
N PRO A 380 -30.89 12.34 -9.24
CA PRO A 380 -31.04 12.69 -10.65
C PRO A 380 -30.02 13.78 -11.03
N GLY A 381 -29.11 13.47 -11.96
CA GLY A 381 -27.97 14.33 -12.33
C GLY A 381 -26.58 13.78 -11.99
N GLY A 382 -26.47 12.67 -11.26
CA GLY A 382 -25.22 11.93 -11.05
C GLY A 382 -24.83 11.75 -9.58
N PHE A 383 -23.58 11.38 -9.34
CA PHE A 383 -23.04 11.19 -8.00
C PHE A 383 -23.27 12.43 -7.13
N SER A 384 -23.82 12.22 -5.93
CA SER A 384 -24.18 13.31 -5.03
C SER A 384 -23.37 13.29 -3.74
N ALA A 385 -23.28 12.13 -3.10
CA ALA A 385 -22.59 12.03 -1.81
C ALA A 385 -22.22 10.57 -1.50
N TRP A 386 -21.30 10.42 -0.55
CA TRP A 386 -21.13 9.18 0.19
C TRP A 386 -22.07 9.17 1.39
N ILE A 387 -22.76 8.06 1.64
CA ILE A 387 -23.67 7.90 2.78
C ILE A 387 -23.35 6.63 3.58
N LYS A 388 -23.90 6.55 4.79
CA LYS A 388 -23.82 5.35 5.62
C LYS A 388 -24.76 4.27 5.13
N VAL A 389 -24.43 3.01 5.42
CA VAL A 389 -25.33 1.86 5.22
C VAL A 389 -26.69 2.08 5.90
N SER A 390 -26.69 2.60 7.13
CA SER A 390 -27.92 2.87 7.90
C SER A 390 -28.81 3.96 7.29
N SER A 391 -28.28 4.77 6.37
CA SER A 391 -28.99 5.86 5.72
C SER A 391 -29.40 5.51 4.28
N ALA A 392 -29.02 4.33 3.81
CA ALA A 392 -29.23 3.86 2.45
C ALA A 392 -30.37 2.82 2.41
N VAL A 393 -31.14 2.84 1.33
CA VAL A 393 -32.13 1.81 1.01
C VAL A 393 -31.68 1.12 -0.26
N PHE A 394 -31.23 -0.13 -0.12
CA PHE A 394 -30.62 -0.88 -1.21
C PHE A 394 -31.69 -1.43 -2.16
N VAL A 395 -31.45 -1.28 -3.45
CA VAL A 395 -32.27 -1.87 -4.50
C VAL A 395 -31.66 -3.23 -4.87
N PRO A 396 -32.34 -4.36 -4.61
CA PRO A 396 -31.85 -5.69 -4.95
C PRO A 396 -31.60 -5.82 -6.46
N ARG A 397 -30.58 -6.61 -6.83
CA ARG A 397 -30.19 -6.82 -8.23
C ARG A 397 -31.28 -7.49 -9.06
N GLU A 398 -32.04 -8.39 -8.44
CA GLU A 398 -33.11 -9.17 -9.07
C GLU A 398 -34.43 -8.38 -9.18
N GLU A 399 -34.53 -7.27 -8.43
CA GLU A 399 -35.70 -6.39 -8.38
C GLU A 399 -35.32 -4.99 -8.88
N ALA A 400 -34.81 -4.92 -10.11
CA ALA A 400 -34.54 -3.63 -10.74
C ALA A 400 -35.84 -2.81 -10.76
N LEU A 401 -35.93 -1.81 -9.90
CA LEU A 401 -37.10 -0.93 -9.81
C LEU A 401 -37.26 -0.21 -11.15
N HIS A 402 -38.49 -0.15 -11.65
CA HIS A 402 -38.84 0.66 -12.80
C HIS A 402 -38.41 2.12 -12.58
N ALA A 403 -38.00 2.81 -13.65
CA ALA A 403 -37.44 4.16 -13.58
C ALA A 403 -38.38 5.16 -12.87
N ALA A 404 -39.69 5.04 -13.13
CA ALA A 404 -40.70 5.87 -12.49
C ALA A 404 -40.81 5.64 -10.98
N MET A 405 -40.65 4.40 -10.53
CA MET A 405 -40.64 4.08 -9.10
C MET A 405 -39.39 4.61 -8.40
N ASN A 406 -38.22 4.48 -9.02
CA ASN A 406 -37.00 5.11 -8.53
C ASN A 406 -37.18 6.63 -8.37
N ALA A 407 -37.79 7.29 -9.36
CA ALA A 407 -38.04 8.73 -9.33
C ALA A 407 -39.02 9.12 -8.20
N ALA A 408 -40.15 8.43 -8.06
CA ALA A 408 -41.17 8.72 -7.05
C ALA A 408 -40.63 8.53 -5.62
N LEU A 409 -39.95 7.42 -5.35
CA LEU A 409 -39.35 7.15 -4.03
C LEU A 409 -38.21 8.12 -3.72
N SER A 410 -37.41 8.50 -4.72
CA SER A 410 -36.38 9.54 -4.55
C SER A 410 -36.99 10.90 -4.20
N ALA A 411 -38.11 11.29 -4.83
CA ALA A 411 -38.85 12.52 -4.49
C ALA A 411 -39.49 12.47 -3.07
N CYS A 412 -39.79 11.27 -2.58
CA CYS A 412 -40.18 11.04 -1.19
C CYS A 412 -39.02 11.24 -0.19
N GLY A 413 -37.77 11.38 -0.67
CA GLY A 413 -36.57 11.51 0.17
C GLY A 413 -35.97 10.18 0.59
N VAL A 414 -36.33 9.08 -0.09
CA VAL A 414 -35.70 7.77 0.12
C VAL A 414 -34.35 7.75 -0.59
N ASN A 415 -33.28 7.45 0.15
CA ASN A 415 -31.94 7.34 -0.42
C ASN A 415 -31.74 5.96 -1.06
N LEU A 416 -32.36 5.76 -2.22
CA LEU A 416 -32.19 4.54 -2.99
C LEU A 416 -30.75 4.41 -3.48
N VAL A 417 -30.13 3.26 -3.27
CA VAL A 417 -28.77 2.95 -3.72
C VAL A 417 -28.73 1.66 -4.50
N THR A 418 -27.99 1.68 -5.60
CA THR A 418 -27.51 0.49 -6.31
C THR A 418 -26.00 0.41 -6.12
N VAL A 419 -25.50 -0.78 -5.80
CA VAL A 419 -24.07 -1.01 -5.56
C VAL A 419 -23.59 -2.21 -6.35
N ILE A 420 -22.29 -2.26 -6.63
CA ILE A 420 -21.68 -3.38 -7.34
C ILE A 420 -21.57 -4.64 -6.46
N ASP A 421 -21.37 -5.80 -7.10
CA ASP A 421 -21.30 -7.11 -6.44
C ASP A 421 -20.26 -7.17 -5.30
N THR A 422 -19.13 -6.47 -5.45
CA THR A 422 -18.10 -6.39 -4.40
C THR A 422 -18.65 -5.86 -3.07
N ILE A 423 -19.52 -4.84 -3.12
CA ILE A 423 -20.13 -4.25 -1.91
C ILE A 423 -21.20 -5.18 -1.34
N TRP A 424 -22.03 -5.79 -2.19
CA TRP A 424 -23.01 -6.80 -1.76
C TRP A 424 -22.37 -7.97 -1.04
N ASN A 425 -21.31 -8.54 -1.63
CA ASN A 425 -20.56 -9.64 -1.04
C ASN A 425 -19.91 -9.23 0.29
N ALA A 426 -19.45 -7.98 0.41
CA ALA A 426 -18.89 -7.45 1.66
C ALA A 426 -19.94 -7.25 2.77
N LEU A 427 -21.14 -6.74 2.43
CA LEU A 427 -22.26 -6.60 3.37
C LEU A 427 -22.66 -7.97 3.94
N ASN A 428 -22.83 -8.95 3.06
CA ASN A 428 -23.20 -10.33 3.43
C ASN A 428 -22.10 -11.01 4.23
N PHE A 429 -20.83 -10.88 3.82
CA PHE A 429 -19.70 -11.49 4.52
C PHE A 429 -19.60 -11.03 5.99
N CYS A 430 -19.90 -9.76 6.27
CA CYS A 430 -19.87 -9.20 7.63
C CYS A 430 -21.22 -9.24 8.36
N ASN A 431 -22.28 -9.78 7.75
CA ASN A 431 -23.66 -9.72 8.26
C ASN A 431 -24.07 -8.30 8.67
N ILE A 432 -23.73 -7.31 7.85
CA ILE A 432 -24.07 -5.91 8.13
C ILE A 432 -25.57 -5.72 7.91
N PRO A 433 -26.33 -5.17 8.87
CA PRO A 433 -27.73 -4.88 8.66
C PRO A 433 -27.89 -3.70 7.67
N TYR A 434 -28.75 -3.88 6.68
CA TYR A 434 -29.12 -2.85 5.70
C TYR A 434 -30.62 -2.91 5.41
N ALA A 435 -31.19 -1.76 5.00
CA ALA A 435 -32.57 -1.70 4.54
C ALA A 435 -32.62 -1.99 3.04
N THR A 436 -33.61 -2.76 2.59
CA THR A 436 -33.92 -2.91 1.15
C THR A 436 -35.20 -2.17 0.81
N VAL A 437 -35.36 -1.83 -0.47
CA VAL A 437 -36.67 -1.45 -0.97
C VAL A 437 -37.65 -2.61 -0.72
N SER A 438 -38.87 -2.28 -0.31
CA SER A 438 -39.95 -3.25 -0.14
C SER A 438 -41.28 -2.57 -0.45
N PRO A 439 -42.33 -3.35 -0.79
CA PRO A 439 -43.66 -2.80 -1.04
C PRO A 439 -44.18 -1.99 0.16
N SER A 440 -43.99 -2.48 1.39
CA SER A 440 -44.35 -1.74 2.61
C SER A 440 -43.64 -0.39 2.76
N LEU A 441 -42.34 -0.32 2.43
CA LEU A 441 -41.58 0.92 2.45
C LEU A 441 -42.10 1.88 1.38
N ALA A 442 -42.35 1.37 0.16
CA ALA A 442 -42.86 2.16 -0.94
C ALA A 442 -44.23 2.77 -0.62
N ARG A 443 -45.19 1.96 -0.16
CA ARG A 443 -46.52 2.45 0.26
C ARG A 443 -46.40 3.54 1.33
N ASN A 444 -45.60 3.32 2.37
CA ASN A 444 -45.40 4.30 3.44
C ASN A 444 -44.75 5.61 2.98
N ALA A 445 -43.82 5.55 2.03
CA ALA A 445 -43.16 6.74 1.48
C ALA A 445 -44.13 7.53 0.57
N LEU A 446 -44.76 6.85 -0.39
CA LEU A 446 -45.67 7.44 -1.37
C LEU A 446 -46.91 8.05 -0.70
N ARG A 447 -47.44 7.40 0.34
CA ARG A 447 -48.56 7.93 1.14
C ARG A 447 -48.27 9.30 1.76
N LYS A 448 -47.02 9.54 2.16
CA LYS A 448 -46.61 10.81 2.78
C LYS A 448 -46.42 11.95 1.77
N LYS A 449 -46.23 11.64 0.49
CA LYS A 449 -46.02 12.63 -0.59
C LYS A 449 -46.70 12.21 -1.90
N PRO A 450 -48.04 12.33 -2.02
CA PRO A 450 -48.76 12.01 -3.25
C PRO A 450 -48.27 12.79 -4.48
N GLU A 451 -47.75 14.00 -4.28
CA GLU A 451 -47.15 14.84 -5.33
C GLU A 451 -45.94 14.19 -6.03
N SER A 452 -45.27 13.24 -5.38
CA SER A 452 -44.09 12.56 -5.92
C SER A 452 -44.38 11.68 -7.14
N TYR A 453 -45.63 11.28 -7.35
CA TYR A 453 -46.08 10.43 -8.47
C TYR A 453 -47.30 11.00 -9.20
N ALA A 454 -47.71 12.23 -8.91
CA ALA A 454 -48.89 12.84 -9.50
C ALA A 454 -48.78 13.01 -11.03
N GLU A 455 -47.60 13.42 -11.51
CA GLU A 455 -47.29 13.71 -12.92
C GLU A 455 -46.80 12.48 -13.72
N LEU A 456 -46.75 11.30 -13.09
CA LEU A 456 -46.37 10.07 -13.79
C LEU A 456 -47.45 9.64 -14.81
N SER A 457 -47.00 8.96 -15.86
CA SER A 457 -47.90 8.38 -16.86
C SER A 457 -48.83 7.33 -16.24
N SER A 458 -49.94 7.01 -16.91
CA SER A 458 -50.85 5.97 -16.42
C SER A 458 -50.17 4.61 -16.31
N ASP A 459 -49.28 4.27 -17.25
CA ASP A 459 -48.52 3.02 -17.23
C ASP A 459 -47.57 2.98 -16.02
N ASP A 460 -46.82 4.05 -15.77
CA ASP A 460 -45.90 4.17 -14.62
C ASP A 460 -46.63 4.05 -13.27
N LYS A 461 -47.84 4.61 -13.17
CA LYS A 461 -48.68 4.51 -11.97
C LYS A 461 -49.20 3.08 -11.75
N LEU A 462 -49.53 2.37 -12.83
CA LEU A 462 -49.94 0.97 -12.75
C LEU A 462 -48.76 0.08 -12.34
N GLU A 463 -47.55 0.33 -12.83
CA GLU A 463 -46.34 -0.38 -12.40
C GLU A 463 -46.03 -0.13 -10.92
N LEU A 464 -46.14 1.12 -10.45
CA LEU A 464 -46.02 1.48 -9.04
C LEU A 464 -47.04 0.75 -8.18
N LEU A 465 -48.30 0.71 -8.62
CA LEU A 465 -49.35 -0.04 -7.93
C LEU A 465 -49.04 -1.53 -7.91
N GLN A 466 -48.63 -2.12 -9.04
CA GLN A 466 -48.28 -3.53 -9.13
C GLN A 466 -47.16 -3.89 -8.15
N TYR A 467 -46.13 -3.06 -8.03
CA TYR A 467 -45.08 -3.26 -7.04
C TYR A 467 -45.64 -3.15 -5.61
N CYS A 468 -46.46 -2.13 -5.32
CA CYS A 468 -47.10 -1.97 -4.01
C CYS A 468 -48.06 -3.12 -3.64
N LEU A 469 -48.47 -3.94 -4.60
CA LEU A 469 -49.33 -5.11 -4.38
C LEU A 469 -48.55 -6.43 -4.27
N SER A 470 -47.25 -6.43 -4.57
CA SER A 470 -46.46 -7.66 -4.70
C SER A 470 -46.24 -8.45 -3.40
N ASP A 471 -46.54 -7.87 -2.24
CA ASP A 471 -46.50 -8.54 -0.93
C ASP A 471 -47.90 -8.96 -0.41
N ASP A 472 -48.94 -8.91 -1.26
CA ASP A 472 -50.33 -9.27 -0.95
C ASP A 472 -50.95 -8.47 0.22
N ALA A 473 -50.34 -7.35 0.63
CA ALA A 473 -50.81 -6.52 1.73
C ALA A 473 -51.88 -5.50 1.28
N TYR A 474 -52.95 -5.97 0.65
CA TYR A 474 -54.01 -5.15 0.04
C TYR A 474 -54.64 -4.14 1.02
N ASN A 475 -54.71 -4.49 2.31
CA ASN A 475 -55.27 -3.62 3.35
C ASN A 475 -54.40 -2.38 3.67
N ASP A 476 -53.13 -2.38 3.25
CA ASP A 476 -52.19 -1.27 3.46
C ASP A 476 -52.17 -0.28 2.28
N LEU A 477 -53.13 -0.35 1.36
CA LEU A 477 -53.24 0.57 0.23
C LEU A 477 -53.92 1.90 0.59
N HIS A 478 -54.59 1.96 1.75
CA HIS A 478 -55.30 3.14 2.22
C HIS A 478 -54.46 4.40 2.04
N ASP A 479 -55.07 5.45 1.49
CA ASP A 479 -54.48 6.77 1.22
C ASP A 479 -53.51 6.90 0.05
N LEU A 480 -53.23 5.82 -0.69
CA LEU A 480 -52.47 5.92 -1.93
C LEU A 480 -53.35 6.40 -3.08
N VAL A 481 -52.88 7.37 -3.86
CA VAL A 481 -53.58 7.93 -5.03
C VAL A 481 -53.25 7.11 -6.29
N LEU A 482 -53.44 5.80 -6.20
CA LEU A 482 -53.09 4.83 -7.24
C LEU A 482 -54.28 3.96 -7.66
N LEU A 483 -55.51 4.23 -7.21
CA LEU A 483 -56.70 3.48 -7.64
C LEU A 483 -57.12 3.91 -9.06
N PRO A 484 -57.01 3.04 -10.09
CA PRO A 484 -57.34 3.41 -11.46
C PRO A 484 -58.86 3.58 -11.67
N LEU A 485 -59.25 4.57 -12.47
CA LEU A 485 -60.63 4.87 -12.83
C LEU A 485 -60.91 4.54 -14.30
N VAL A 486 -62.17 4.26 -14.64
CA VAL A 486 -62.63 4.06 -16.04
C VAL A 486 -62.35 5.29 -16.92
N SER A 487 -62.29 6.47 -16.33
CA SER A 487 -61.93 7.72 -17.03
C SER A 487 -60.45 7.79 -17.46
N GLY A 488 -59.62 6.82 -17.05
CA GLY A 488 -58.17 6.83 -17.26
C GLY A 488 -57.38 7.60 -16.20
N GLY A 489 -58.06 8.23 -15.23
CA GLY A 489 -57.46 8.89 -14.08
C GLY A 489 -57.18 7.95 -12.90
N PHE A 490 -56.63 8.50 -11.82
CA PHE A 490 -56.35 7.77 -10.57
C PHE A 490 -56.95 8.52 -9.38
N THR A 491 -57.43 7.78 -8.39
CA THR A 491 -57.96 8.31 -7.13
C THR A 491 -57.34 7.60 -5.92
N ARG A 492 -57.74 8.03 -4.72
CA ARG A 492 -57.31 7.47 -3.44
C ARG A 492 -58.00 6.13 -3.16
N PHE A 493 -57.27 5.18 -2.58
CA PHE A 493 -57.88 4.02 -1.93
C PHE A 493 -58.52 4.44 -0.60
N GLU A 494 -59.83 4.21 -0.48
CA GLU A 494 -60.62 4.48 0.71
C GLU A 494 -61.09 3.15 1.31
N THR A 495 -61.32 3.11 2.62
CA THR A 495 -62.07 2.00 3.23
C THR A 495 -63.56 2.22 3.02
N ASP A 496 -64.30 1.18 2.62
CA ASP A 496 -65.77 1.21 2.66
C ASP A 496 -66.22 1.65 4.06
N SER A 497 -67.09 2.67 4.09
CA SER A 497 -67.59 3.30 5.32
C SER A 497 -68.63 2.45 6.03
#